data_AF-A0A085AFP3-F1
#
_entry.id   AF-A0A085AFP3-F1
#
_cell.length_a   1.000
_cell.length_b   1.000
_cell.length_c   1.000
_cell.angle_alpha   90.00
_cell.angle_beta   90.00
_cell.angle_gamma   90.00
#
_symmetry.space_group_name_H-M   'P 1'
#
loop_
_entity.id
_entity.type
_entity.pdbx_description
1 polymer ?
#
loop_
_entity_poly.entity_id
_entity_poly.type
_entity_poly.pdbx_seq_one_letter_code
_entity_poly.pdbx_strand_id
1 'polypeptide(L)' 'MNKSLMPDSEAKERWIITRDNDHYYFVREINGVVEESYAPVSRPRATVFAAAIIQGFEPPGGRKLHIYPGGFVL' A
#
# COMPACT_ATOMS: atom_id res chain seq x y z
N MET A 1 -17.39 4.84 -37.44
CA MET A 1 -16.17 4.31 -36.80
C MET A 1 -16.26 4.63 -35.32
N ASN A 2 -16.74 3.68 -34.52
CA ASN A 2 -16.96 3.90 -33.10
C ASN A 2 -15.70 3.40 -32.39
N LYS A 3 -14.82 4.32 -31.96
CA LYS A 3 -13.79 3.98 -30.98
C LYS A 3 -14.55 3.60 -29.71
N SER A 4 -14.62 2.30 -29.45
CA SER A 4 -15.01 1.78 -28.15
C SER A 4 -13.93 2.29 -27.19
N LEU A 5 -14.25 3.36 -26.47
CA LEU A 5 -13.49 3.77 -25.30
C LEU A 5 -13.69 2.64 -24.29
N MET A 6 -12.82 1.63 -24.32
CA MET A 6 -12.56 0.90 -23.09
C MET A 6 -12.18 1.98 -22.08
N PRO A 7 -12.90 2.13 -20.96
CA PRO A 7 -12.39 2.98 -19.91
C PRO A 7 -11.00 2.43 -19.62
N ASP A 8 -9.99 3.31 -19.59
CA ASP A 8 -8.77 3.00 -18.86
C ASP A 8 -9.25 2.35 -17.59
N SER A 9 -8.99 1.05 -17.42
CA SER A 9 -9.35 0.37 -16.18
C SER A 9 -8.43 1.02 -15.16
N GLU A 10 -8.90 2.12 -14.54
CA GLU A 10 -8.13 2.90 -13.59
C GLU A 10 -7.53 1.90 -12.63
N ALA A 11 -6.20 1.90 -12.57
CA ALA A 11 -5.47 0.91 -11.81
C ALA A 11 -6.04 0.92 -10.39
N LYS A 12 -6.66 -0.19 -9.98
CA LYS A 12 -7.41 -0.23 -8.72
C LYS A 12 -6.40 -0.29 -7.60
N GLU A 13 -6.09 0.86 -7.03
CA GLU A 13 -5.26 0.98 -5.85
C GLU A 13 -6.04 0.56 -4.61
N ARG A 14 -5.40 -0.24 -3.77
CA ARG A 14 -5.91 -0.64 -2.45
C ARG A 14 -4.80 -0.55 -1.43
N TRP A 15 -5.14 0.00 -0.28
CA TRP A 15 -4.31 -0.11 0.92
C TRP A 15 -4.91 -1.13 1.89
N ILE A 16 -4.07 -2.04 2.36
CA ILE A 16 -4.42 -3.05 3.36
C ILE A 16 -3.67 -2.74 4.64
N ILE A 17 -4.42 -2.66 5.75
CA ILE A 17 -3.87 -2.49 7.09
C ILE A 17 -4.17 -3.75 7.88
N THR A 18 -3.12 -4.47 8.26
CA THR A 18 -3.24 -5.65 9.13
C THR A 18 -2.74 -5.31 10.52
N ARG A 19 -3.45 -5.76 11.55
CA ARG A 19 -2.99 -5.67 12.94
C ARG A 19 -2.64 -7.07 13.44
N ASP A 20 -1.42 -7.23 13.92
CA ASP A 20 -0.98 -8.40 14.67
C ASP A 20 -0.39 -7.94 16.00
N ASN A 21 -1.02 -8.36 17.11
CA ASN A 21 -0.76 -7.86 18.45
C ASN A 21 -0.79 -6.31 18.51
N ASP A 22 0.36 -5.68 18.82
CA ASP A 22 0.55 -4.22 18.88
C ASP A 22 1.29 -3.65 17.67
N HIS A 23 1.50 -4.46 16.63
CA HIS A 23 2.13 -4.07 15.38
C HIS A 23 1.10 -3.95 14.26
N TYR A 24 1.29 -2.93 13.43
CA TYR A 24 0.46 -2.62 12.27
C TYR A 24 1.30 -2.70 11.01
N TYR A 25 0.75 -3.38 10.01
CA TYR A 25 1.40 -3.65 8.73
C TYR A 25 0.61 -2.93 7.65
N PHE A 26 1.31 -2.24 6.75
CA PHE A 26 0.71 -1.51 5.64
C PHE A 26 1.22 -2.11 4.34
N VAL A 27 0.28 -2.42 3.45
CA VAL A 27 0.55 -2.95 2.12
C VAL A 27 -0.24 -2.16 1.10
N ARG A 28 0.42 -1.73 0.02
CA ARG A 28 -0.21 -1.13 -1.14
C ARG A 28 -0.28 -2.14 -2.27
N GLU A 29 -1.50 -2.40 -2.71
CA GLU A 29 -1.79 -3.24 -3.87
C GLU A 29 -2.26 -2.37 -5.04
N ILE A 30 -1.74 -2.63 -6.23
CA ILE A 30 -2.23 -2.05 -7.48
C ILE A 30 -2.60 -3.21 -8.41
N ASN A 31 -3.84 -3.26 -8.87
CA ASN A 31 -4.34 -4.33 -9.75
C ASN A 31 -4.09 -5.76 -9.20
N GLY A 32 -4.13 -5.90 -7.86
CA GLY A 32 -3.92 -7.18 -7.17
C GLY A 32 -2.45 -7.58 -6.99
N VAL A 33 -1.50 -6.73 -7.40
CA VAL A 33 -0.06 -6.91 -7.15
C VAL A 33 0.36 -6.04 -5.98
N VAL A 34 1.08 -6.61 -5.02
CA VAL A 34 1.69 -5.83 -3.94
C VAL A 34 2.87 -5.05 -4.51
N GLU A 35 2.72 -3.73 -4.56
CA GLU A 35 3.74 -2.81 -5.05
C GLU A 35 4.63 -2.31 -3.90
N GLU A 36 4.01 -2.06 -2.74
CA GLU A 36 4.72 -1.55 -1.58
C GLU A 36 4.31 -2.28 -0.31
N SER A 37 5.27 -2.55 0.56
CA SER A 37 5.01 -2.95 1.94
C SER A 37 5.89 -2.15 2.88
N TYR A 38 5.40 -1.94 4.11
CA TYR A 38 6.11 -1.17 5.11
C TYR A 38 6.44 -2.06 6.30
N ALA A 39 7.60 -1.80 6.93
CA ALA A 39 7.94 -2.43 8.19
C ALA A 39 6.84 -2.21 9.25
N PRO A 40 6.62 -3.18 10.15
CA PRO A 40 5.60 -3.06 11.18
C PRO A 40 5.81 -1.82 12.05
N VAL A 41 4.73 -1.12 12.36
CA VAL A 41 4.74 0.09 13.20
C VAL A 41 3.82 -0.04 14.41
N SER A 42 4.12 0.72 15.47
CA SER A 42 3.26 0.82 16.64
C SER A 42 1.97 1.59 16.33
N ARG A 43 0.95 1.43 17.18
CA ARG A 43 -0.35 2.09 17.03
C ARG A 43 -0.28 3.62 16.78
N PRO A 44 0.51 4.42 17.52
CA PRO A 44 0.57 5.86 17.27
C PRO A 44 1.12 6.20 15.87
N ARG A 45 2.14 5.46 15.41
CA ARG A 45 2.67 5.61 14.05
C ARG A 45 1.68 5.13 13.00
N ALA A 46 0.96 4.04 13.25
CA ALA A 46 -0.07 3.52 12.34
C ALA A 46 -1.16 4.56 12.06
N THR A 47 -1.60 5.32 13.07
CA THR A 47 -2.57 6.41 12.89
C THR A 47 -2.03 7.49 11.96
N VAL A 48 -0.77 7.89 12.10
CA VAL A 48 -0.11 8.88 11.23
C VAL A 48 0.00 8.34 9.80
N PHE A 49 0.38 7.07 9.64
CA PHE A 49 0.47 6.41 8.34
C PHE A 49 -0.88 6.40 7.63
N ALA A 50 -1.94 5.95 8.32
CA ALA A 50 -3.28 5.91 7.77
C ALA A 50 -3.77 7.32 7.37
N ALA A 51 -3.53 8.33 8.20
CA ALA A 51 -3.91 9.71 7.89
C ALA A 51 -3.16 10.26 6.65
N ALA A 52 -1.86 9.95 6.51
CA ALA A 52 -1.07 10.36 5.36
C ALA A 52 -1.58 9.70 4.07
N ILE A 53 -1.81 8.38 4.10
CA ILE A 53 -2.32 7.62 2.95
C ILE A 53 -3.67 8.15 2.48
N ILE A 54 -4.60 8.40 3.42
CA ILE A 54 -5.94 8.93 3.10
C ILE A 54 -5.85 10.31 2.43
N GLN A 55 -4.84 11.10 2.79
CA GLN A 55 -4.59 12.42 2.20
C GLN A 55 -3.79 12.35 0.88
N GLY A 56 -3.44 11.16 0.40
CA GLY A 56 -2.65 10.96 -0.82
C GLY A 56 -1.15 11.19 -0.63
N PHE A 57 -0.67 11.21 0.61
CA PHE A 57 0.75 11.31 0.93
C PHE A 57 1.36 9.94 1.21
N GLU A 58 2.68 9.84 1.01
CA GLU A 58 3.42 8.66 1.44
C GLU A 58 3.54 8.60 2.98
N PRO A 59 3.53 7.40 3.57
CA PRO A 59 3.75 7.23 4.99
C PRO A 59 5.13 7.75 5.46
N PRO A 60 5.17 8.63 6.48
CA PRO A 60 6.41 9.31 6.87
C PRO A 60 7.41 8.38 7.56
N GLY A 61 8.64 8.32 7.04
CA GLY A 61 9.74 7.57 7.67
C GLY A 61 9.54 6.05 7.68
N GLY A 62 8.59 5.55 6.90
CA GLY A 62 8.38 4.12 6.71
C GLY A 62 9.50 3.53 5.87
N ARG A 63 10.15 2.47 6.37
CA ARG A 63 11.08 1.69 5.56
C ARG A 63 10.24 0.89 4.57
N LYS A 64 10.16 1.37 3.33
CA LYS A 64 9.54 0.65 2.22
C LYS A 64 10.37 -0.62 1.96
N LEU A 65 9.71 -1.75 2.07
CA LEU A 65 10.23 -3.04 1.68
C LEU A 65 9.75 -3.26 0.25
N HIS A 66 10.67 -3.13 -0.71
CA HIS A 66 10.40 -3.42 -2.11
C HIS A 66 10.18 -4.92 -2.23
N ILE A 67 8.96 -5.32 -2.60
CA ILE A 67 8.68 -6.73 -2.84
C ILE A 67 9.02 -7.00 -4.30
N TYR A 68 10.14 -7.68 -4.55
CA TYR A 68 10.42 -8.19 -5.89
C TYR A 68 9.39 -9.28 -6.24
N PRO A 69 8.95 -9.35 -7.51
CA PRO A 69 8.08 -10.44 -7.96
C PRO A 69 8.80 -11.77 -7.70
N GLY A 70 8.34 -12.51 -6.69
CA GLY A 70 9.03 -13.70 -6.16
C GLY A 70 9.12 -13.80 -4.63
N GLY A 71 8.76 -12.76 -3.87
CA GLY A 71 8.42 -12.91 -2.45
C GLY A 71 9.59 -12.96 -1.45
N PHE A 72 10.70 -12.26 -1.72
CA PHE A 72 11.76 -12.10 -0.71
C PHE A 72 11.90 -10.65 -0.24
N VAL A 73 11.98 -10.50 1.08
CA VAL A 73 12.28 -9.26 1.81
C VAL A 73 13.68 -9.42 2.41
N LEU A 74 14.61 -8.50 2.10
CA LEU A 74 15.93 -8.37 2.74
C LEU A 74 15.92 -7.21 3.74
#